data_AF-A0A9E2K7I5-F1
#
_entry.id   AF-A0A9E2K7I5-F1
#
_cell.length_a   1.000
_cell.length_b   1.000
_cell.length_c   1.000
_cell.angle_alpha   90.00
_cell.angle_beta   90.00
_cell.angle_gamma   90.00
#
_symmetry.space_group_name_H-M   'P 1'
#
loop_
_entity.id
_entity.type
_entity.pdbx_description
1 polymer ?
#
loop_
_entity_poly.entity_id
_entity_poly.type
_entity_poly.pdbx_seq_one_letter_code
_entity_poly.pdbx_strand_id
1 'polypeptide(L)'
;MLESTPPLPADPADLADLDDPVAGVVAVDLSRRFVRLCLSWAEPMVGELAAREATLRRPGGVELMGRQLVERFYRRIDPDVFAHFSRCVPLSHAAHALSRAEEALRAQFALVADIATVTLLDRGRDAAIQMTAVAATVAGQDLRTQIAAIIAEIRD
;
A
#
# COMPACT_ATOMS: atom_id res chain seq x y z
N MET A 1 -21.28 -42.60 20.80
CA MET A 1 -21.04 -41.14 20.76
C MET A 1 -19.90 -40.91 19.78
N LEU A 2 -20.20 -40.44 18.57
CA LEU A 2 -19.20 -40.15 17.54
C LEU A 2 -19.00 -38.64 17.53
N GLU A 3 -17.76 -38.22 17.82
CA GLU A 3 -17.29 -36.84 17.66
C GLU A 3 -17.43 -36.43 16.19
N SER A 4 -18.21 -35.37 15.95
CA SER A 4 -18.28 -34.70 14.65
C SER A 4 -17.09 -33.76 14.54
N THR A 5 -16.19 -34.05 13.59
CA THR A 5 -15.16 -33.14 13.10
C THR A 5 -15.79 -31.75 12.81
N PRO A 6 -15.13 -30.64 13.15
CA PRO A 6 -15.64 -29.31 12.81
C PRO A 6 -15.77 -29.18 11.28
N PRO A 7 -16.82 -28.51 10.78
CA PRO A 7 -17.02 -28.33 9.36
C PRO A 7 -15.82 -27.58 8.76
N LEU A 8 -15.24 -28.16 7.71
CA LEU A 8 -14.35 -27.44 6.82
C LEU A 8 -15.11 -26.19 6.32
N PRO A 9 -14.49 -25.00 6.30
CA PRO A 9 -15.15 -23.80 5.83
C PRO A 9 -15.60 -24.01 4.38
N ALA A 10 -16.78 -23.44 4.13
CA ALA A 10 -17.62 -23.65 2.97
C ALA A 10 -16.91 -23.33 1.64
N ASP A 11 -17.25 -24.17 0.66
CA ASP A 11 -17.33 -23.92 -0.79
C ASP A 11 -16.12 -23.31 -1.54
N PRO A 12 -15.63 -23.96 -2.61
CA PRO A 12 -14.76 -23.31 -3.60
C PRO A 12 -15.45 -22.17 -4.37
N ALA A 13 -16.74 -21.92 -4.15
CA ALA A 13 -17.54 -20.89 -4.79
C ALA A 13 -17.21 -19.45 -4.32
N ASP A 14 -16.52 -19.26 -3.19
CA ASP A 14 -15.96 -17.94 -2.81
C ASP A 14 -14.72 -17.55 -3.65
N LEU A 15 -14.31 -18.40 -4.60
CA LEU A 15 -13.31 -18.09 -5.61
C LEU A 15 -13.93 -17.64 -6.95
N ALA A 16 -15.25 -17.55 -7.05
CA ALA A 16 -15.93 -17.22 -8.31
C ALA A 16 -15.86 -15.73 -8.69
N ASP A 17 -15.48 -14.83 -7.78
CA ASP A 17 -15.21 -13.41 -8.08
C ASP A 17 -13.76 -13.14 -8.55
N LEU A 18 -12.97 -14.20 -8.80
CA LEU A 18 -11.64 -14.15 -9.41
C LEU A 18 -11.72 -14.46 -10.92
N ASP A 19 -12.52 -13.72 -11.68
CA ASP A 19 -12.64 -13.93 -13.13
C ASP A 19 -11.37 -13.53 -13.92
N ASP A 20 -10.29 -13.11 -13.25
CA ASP A 20 -8.94 -13.17 -13.82
C ASP A 20 -7.84 -13.48 -12.78
N PRO A 21 -7.21 -14.67 -12.84
CA PRO A 21 -6.10 -15.02 -11.96
C PRO A 21 -4.90 -14.08 -12.13
N VAL A 22 -4.71 -13.45 -13.29
CA VAL A 22 -3.59 -12.51 -13.55
C VAL A 22 -3.81 -11.19 -12.82
N ALA A 23 -5.03 -10.63 -12.85
CA ALA A 23 -5.38 -9.40 -12.14
C ALA A 23 -5.21 -9.57 -10.63
N GLY A 24 -5.71 -10.69 -10.08
CA GLY A 24 -5.55 -11.04 -8.67
C GLY A 24 -4.08 -11.17 -8.26
N VAL A 25 -3.26 -11.83 -9.09
CA VAL A 25 -1.81 -11.96 -8.84
C VAL A 25 -1.10 -10.60 -8.85
N VAL A 26 -1.39 -9.74 -9.82
CA VAL A 26 -0.80 -8.39 -9.89
C VAL A 26 -1.18 -7.55 -8.67
N ALA A 27 -2.45 -7.55 -8.27
CA ALA A 27 -2.92 -6.82 -7.10
C ALA A 27 -2.24 -7.32 -5.82
N VAL A 28 -2.12 -8.64 -5.64
CA VAL A 28 -1.43 -9.25 -4.50
C VAL A 28 0.07 -8.92 -4.49
N ASP A 29 0.74 -9.00 -5.64
CA ASP A 29 2.17 -8.74 -5.73
C ASP A 29 2.50 -7.27 -5.46
N LEU A 30 1.74 -6.33 -6.02
CA LEU A 30 1.91 -4.91 -5.75
C LEU A 30 1.63 -4.55 -4.29
N SER A 31 0.57 -5.12 -3.71
CA SER A 31 0.28 -5.00 -2.28
C SER A 31 1.43 -5.50 -1.41
N ARG A 32 1.97 -6.69 -1.70
CA ARG A 32 3.11 -7.26 -0.96
C ARG A 32 4.37 -6.41 -1.10
N ARG A 33 4.66 -5.89 -2.30
CA ARG A 33 5.81 -5.00 -2.55
C ARG A 33 5.66 -3.70 -1.77
N PHE A 34 4.48 -3.08 -1.80
CA PHE A 34 4.15 -1.91 -1.00
C PHE A 34 4.41 -2.17 0.49
N VAL A 35 3.82 -3.23 1.06
CA VAL A 35 3.99 -3.57 2.48
C VAL A 35 5.46 -3.80 2.81
N ARG A 36 6.17 -4.61 2.02
CA ARG A 36 7.60 -4.88 2.24
C ARG A 36 8.44 -3.61 2.19
N LEU A 37 8.14 -2.71 1.24
CA LEU A 37 8.83 -1.43 1.14
C LEU A 37 8.59 -0.59 2.39
N CYS A 38 7.34 -0.42 2.83
CA CYS A 38 7.00 0.31 4.04
C CYS A 38 7.65 -0.29 5.29
N LEU A 39 7.61 -1.62 5.45
CA LEU A 39 8.22 -2.30 6.61
C LEU A 39 9.74 -2.15 6.63
N SER A 40 10.41 -2.34 5.49
CA SER A 40 11.87 -2.16 5.39
C SER A 40 12.33 -0.72 5.65
N TRP A 41 11.41 0.24 5.57
CA TRP A 41 11.67 1.65 5.77
C TRP A 41 11.05 2.24 7.03
N ALA A 42 10.31 1.47 7.84
CA ALA A 42 9.63 2.01 9.02
C ALA A 42 10.61 2.67 9.99
N GLU A 43 11.68 1.96 10.36
CA GLU A 43 12.73 2.50 11.23
C GLU A 43 13.52 3.67 10.61
N PRO A 44 14.05 3.56 9.36
CA PRO A 44 14.72 4.69 8.70
C PRO A 44 13.84 5.93 8.55
N MET A 45 12.57 5.74 8.16
CA MET A 45 11.61 6.83 7.96
C MET A 45 11.32 7.55 9.27
N VAL A 46 10.99 6.81 10.33
CA VAL A 46 10.75 7.42 11.65
C VAL A 46 12.01 8.09 12.18
N GLY A 47 13.19 7.52 11.94
CA GLY A 47 14.47 8.17 12.26
C GLY A 47 14.67 9.50 11.55
N GLU A 48 14.37 9.60 10.25
CA GLU A 48 14.43 10.85 9.49
C GLU A 48 13.41 11.87 9.97
N LEU A 49 12.19 11.44 10.27
CA LEU A 49 11.14 12.28 10.82
C LEU A 49 11.54 12.85 12.19
N ALA A 50 12.09 12.00 13.07
CA ALA A 50 12.57 12.41 14.40
C ALA A 50 13.72 13.43 14.31
N ALA A 51 14.67 13.21 13.40
CA ALA A 51 15.75 14.17 13.15
C ALA A 51 15.24 15.53 12.64
N ARG A 52 14.02 15.58 12.10
CA ARG A 52 13.36 16.79 11.57
C ARG A 52 12.18 17.24 12.42
N GLU A 53 12.08 16.84 13.69
CA GLU A 53 10.95 17.17 14.55
C GLU A 53 10.67 18.69 14.61
N ALA A 54 11.72 19.51 14.70
CA ALA A 54 11.58 20.97 14.71
C ALA A 54 10.93 21.53 13.42
N THR A 55 11.14 20.87 12.28
CA THR A 55 10.48 21.21 11.01
C THR A 55 9.03 20.72 11.00
N LEU A 56 8.78 19.50 11.50
CA LEU A 56 7.44 18.91 11.57
C LEU A 56 6.47 19.74 12.44
N ARG A 57 6.97 20.34 13.52
CA ARG A 57 6.17 21.19 14.43
C ARG A 57 5.81 22.56 13.85
N ARG A 58 6.37 22.96 12.70
CA ARG A 58 6.01 24.23 12.04
C ARG A 58 4.71 24.07 11.23
N PRO A 59 3.92 25.13 11.04
CA PRO A 59 2.79 25.11 10.13
C PRO A 59 3.20 24.62 8.73
N GLY A 60 2.50 23.63 8.18
CA GLY A 60 2.82 23.05 6.87
C GLY A 60 3.98 22.03 6.88
N GLY A 61 4.63 21.81 8.02
CA GLY A 61 5.81 20.93 8.15
C GLY A 61 5.49 19.46 7.90
N VAL A 62 4.36 18.99 8.45
CA VAL A 62 3.85 17.63 8.25
C VAL A 62 3.51 17.39 6.78
N GLU A 63 2.75 18.29 6.16
CA GLU A 63 2.33 18.17 4.75
C GLU A 63 3.53 18.24 3.79
N LEU A 64 4.54 19.04 4.11
CA LEU A 64 5.78 19.08 3.32
C LEU A 64 6.56 17.77 3.42
N MET A 65 6.80 17.28 4.64
CA MET A 65 7.56 16.03 4.84
C MET A 65 6.80 14.82 4.28
N GLY A 66 5.48 14.78 4.47
CA GLY A 66 4.61 13.74 3.90
C GLY A 66 4.74 13.66 2.38
N ARG A 67 4.64 14.80 1.68
CA ARG A 67 4.83 14.84 0.22
C ARG A 67 6.21 14.32 -0.23
N GLN A 68 7.27 14.70 0.47
CA GLN A 68 8.63 14.24 0.15
C GLN A 68 8.79 12.73 0.37
N LEU A 69 8.23 12.19 1.45
CA LEU A 69 8.26 10.76 1.74
C LEU A 69 7.46 9.98 0.70
N VAL A 70 6.23 10.41 0.39
CA VAL A 70 5.37 9.79 -0.63
C VAL A 70 6.07 9.71 -1.98
N GLU A 71 6.65 10.83 -2.45
CA GLU A 71 7.37 10.85 -3.71
C GLU A 71 8.58 9.90 -3.71
N ARG A 72 9.33 9.86 -2.60
CA ARG A 72 10.48 8.96 -2.47
C ARG A 72 10.07 7.48 -2.48
N PHE A 73 8.98 7.14 -1.80
CA PHE A 73 8.47 5.76 -1.80
C PHE A 73 7.93 5.37 -3.16
N TYR A 74 7.14 6.23 -3.79
CA TYR A 74 6.58 5.97 -5.10
C TYR A 74 7.68 5.70 -6.13
N ARG A 75 8.73 6.55 -6.20
CA ARG A 75 9.85 6.35 -7.12
C ARG A 75 10.57 4.99 -6.97
N ARG A 76 10.48 4.34 -5.81
CA ARG A 76 11.09 3.02 -5.58
C ARG A 76 10.25 1.87 -6.10
N ILE A 77 8.92 2.03 -6.13
CA ILE A 77 7.99 0.99 -6.57
C ILE A 77 7.54 1.20 -8.03
N ASP A 78 7.65 2.42 -8.55
CA ASP A 78 7.23 2.81 -9.91
C ASP A 78 7.73 1.87 -11.03
N PRO A 79 9.01 1.43 -11.07
CA PRO A 79 9.44 0.47 -12.09
C PRO A 79 8.70 -0.87 -12.04
N ASP A 80 8.35 -1.33 -10.84
CA ASP A 80 7.60 -2.57 -10.65
C ASP A 80 6.14 -2.39 -11.06
N VAL A 81 5.53 -1.25 -10.73
CA VAL A 81 4.16 -0.91 -11.16
C VAL A 81 4.09 -0.92 -12.67
N PHE A 82 5.03 -0.26 -13.34
CA PHE A 82 5.13 -0.26 -14.80
C PHE A 82 5.29 -1.68 -15.37
N ALA A 83 6.20 -2.49 -14.81
CA ALA A 83 6.46 -3.84 -15.27
C ALA A 83 5.25 -4.78 -15.10
N HIS A 84 4.48 -4.62 -14.02
CA HIS A 84 3.26 -5.39 -13.79
C HIS A 84 2.14 -4.96 -14.76
N PHE A 85 1.85 -3.66 -14.84
CA PHE A 85 0.75 -3.13 -15.66
C PHE A 85 0.98 -3.29 -17.16
N SER A 86 2.21 -3.12 -17.65
CA SER A 86 2.53 -3.33 -19.08
C SER A 86 2.32 -4.77 -19.56
N ARG A 87 2.20 -5.74 -18.64
CA ARG A 87 1.98 -7.16 -18.96
C ARG A 87 0.52 -7.59 -18.82
N CYS A 88 -0.29 -6.90 -18.03
CA CYS A 88 -1.68 -7.29 -17.76
C CYS A 88 -2.73 -6.35 -18.37
N VAL A 89 -2.34 -5.15 -18.80
CA VAL A 89 -3.25 -4.16 -19.38
C VAL A 89 -2.92 -3.93 -20.87
N PRO A 90 -3.92 -3.85 -21.77
CA PRO A 90 -3.70 -3.47 -23.16
C PRO A 90 -3.00 -2.10 -23.27
N LEU A 91 -2.07 -1.96 -24.23
CA LEU A 91 -1.28 -0.74 -24.40
C LEU A 91 -2.15 0.53 -24.57
N SER A 92 -3.33 0.41 -25.16
CA SER A 92 -4.29 1.52 -25.33
C SER A 92 -4.80 2.10 -24.01
N HIS A 93 -4.83 1.30 -22.94
CA HIS A 93 -5.31 1.73 -21.62
C HIS A 93 -4.20 1.82 -20.57
N ALA A 94 -2.97 1.41 -20.91
CA ALA A 94 -1.86 1.37 -19.97
C ALA A 94 -1.57 2.73 -19.30
N ALA A 95 -1.63 3.83 -20.06
CA ALA A 95 -1.40 5.17 -19.49
C ALA A 95 -2.45 5.55 -18.43
N HIS A 96 -3.72 5.23 -18.69
CA HIS A 96 -4.80 5.48 -17.73
C HIS A 96 -4.66 4.59 -16.49
N ALA A 97 -4.39 3.30 -16.71
CA ALA A 97 -4.17 2.31 -15.65
C ALA A 97 -3.02 2.72 -14.70
N LEU A 98 -1.90 3.14 -15.28
CA LEU A 98 -0.72 3.57 -14.53
C LEU A 98 -1.01 4.83 -13.72
N SER A 99 -1.70 5.82 -14.29
CA SER A 99 -2.09 7.02 -13.56
C SER A 99 -2.98 6.70 -12.35
N ARG A 100 -3.95 5.81 -12.51
CA ARG A 100 -4.86 5.38 -11.43
C ARG A 100 -4.12 4.59 -10.36
N ALA A 101 -3.22 3.70 -10.76
CA ALA A 101 -2.38 2.93 -9.84
C ALA A 101 -1.41 3.84 -9.06
N GLU A 102 -0.84 4.85 -9.72
CA GLU A 102 -0.01 5.87 -9.09
C GLU A 102 -0.78 6.64 -8.02
N GLU A 103 -1.98 7.12 -8.35
CA GLU A 103 -2.86 7.82 -7.39
C GLU A 103 -3.15 6.94 -6.16
N ALA A 104 -3.55 5.69 -6.38
CA ALA A 104 -3.82 4.74 -5.30
C ALA A 104 -2.58 4.52 -4.41
N LEU A 105 -1.42 4.26 -5.02
CA LEU A 105 -0.16 4.07 -4.29
C LEU A 105 0.24 5.30 -3.48
N ARG A 106 0.17 6.49 -4.08
CA ARG A 106 0.51 7.74 -3.40
C ARG A 106 -0.40 8.01 -2.21
N ALA A 107 -1.70 7.74 -2.35
CA ALA A 107 -2.65 7.85 -1.25
C ALA A 107 -2.31 6.91 -0.09
N GLN A 108 -1.96 5.65 -0.39
CA GLN A 108 -1.58 4.67 0.63
C GLN A 108 -0.23 5.00 1.30
N PHE A 109 0.77 5.47 0.54
CA PHE A 109 2.02 5.95 1.14
C PHE A 109 1.79 7.18 2.02
N ALA A 110 0.87 8.08 1.63
CA ALA A 110 0.55 9.26 2.41
C ALA A 110 -0.07 8.88 3.76
N LEU A 111 -1.00 7.91 3.78
CA LEU A 111 -1.59 7.38 5.00
C LEU A 111 -0.53 6.82 5.95
N VAL A 112 0.41 6.02 5.43
CA VAL A 112 1.49 5.44 6.25
C VAL A 112 2.41 6.53 6.80
N ALA A 113 2.79 7.51 5.98
CA ALA A 113 3.65 8.62 6.39
C ALA A 113 2.96 9.53 7.44
N ASP A 114 1.65 9.76 7.29
CA ASP A 114 0.86 10.54 8.23
C ASP A 114 0.78 9.84 9.59
N ILE A 115 0.42 8.55 9.61
CA ILE A 115 0.37 7.76 10.85
C ILE A 115 1.74 7.73 11.54
N ALA A 116 2.82 7.54 10.78
CA ALA A 116 4.18 7.58 11.32
C ALA A 116 4.48 8.94 11.96
N THR A 117 4.13 10.03 11.29
CA THR A 117 4.41 11.40 11.72
C THR A 117 3.60 11.78 12.96
N VAL A 118 2.28 11.58 12.93
CA VAL A 118 1.38 11.89 14.04
C VAL A 118 1.75 11.06 15.27
N THR A 119 2.00 9.76 15.10
CA THR A 119 2.38 8.89 16.22
C THR A 119 3.73 9.29 16.80
N LEU A 120 4.69 9.69 15.96
CA LEU A 120 5.99 10.16 16.43
C LEU A 120 5.86 11.39 17.32
N LEU A 121 5.04 12.37 16.90
CA LEU A 121 4.86 13.62 17.63
C LEU A 121 4.06 13.44 18.93
N ASP A 122 3.13 12.47 18.98
CA ASP A 122 2.27 12.19 20.15
C ASP A 122 2.91 11.20 21.14
N ARG A 123 3.46 10.09 20.64
CA ARG A 123 3.83 8.90 21.43
C ARG A 123 5.30 8.52 21.34
N GLY A 124 6.08 9.23 20.53
CA GLY A 124 7.49 8.98 20.35
C GLY A 124 7.84 7.87 19.36
N ARG A 125 9.14 7.59 19.27
CA ARG A 125 9.76 6.83 18.18
C ARG A 125 9.28 5.37 18.08
N ASP A 126 9.28 4.64 19.19
CA ASP A 126 9.00 3.20 19.18
C ASP A 126 7.55 2.92 18.80
N ALA A 127 6.62 3.72 19.35
CA ALA A 127 5.21 3.66 18.98
C ALA A 127 5.01 4.01 17.49
N ALA A 128 5.72 5.01 16.98
CA ALA A 128 5.64 5.37 15.56
C ALA A 128 6.11 4.25 14.63
N ILE A 129 7.19 3.54 14.98
CA ILE A 129 7.68 2.39 14.20
C ILE A 129 6.63 1.27 14.17
N GLN A 130 6.07 0.92 15.33
CA GLN A 130 5.04 -0.13 15.43
C GLN A 130 3.78 0.26 14.66
N MET A 131 3.29 1.48 14.83
CA MET A 131 2.09 1.96 14.15
C MET A 131 2.29 2.11 12.65
N THR A 132 3.52 2.42 12.19
CA THR A 132 3.86 2.40 10.76
C THR A 132 3.69 1.00 10.18
N ALA A 133 4.11 -0.05 10.90
CA ALA A 133 3.95 -1.42 10.44
C ALA A 133 2.48 -1.86 10.35
N VAL A 134 1.66 -1.45 11.33
CA VAL A 134 0.21 -1.66 11.31
C VAL A 134 -0.42 -0.93 10.12
N ALA A 135 -0.13 0.37 9.98
CA ALA A 135 -0.61 1.19 8.88
C ALA A 135 -0.26 0.61 7.52
N ALA A 136 0.99 0.16 7.34
CA ALA A 136 1.44 -0.45 6.10
C ALA A 136 0.63 -1.70 5.75
N THR A 137 0.31 -2.53 6.76
CA THR A 137 -0.44 -3.77 6.55
C THR A 137 -1.89 -3.49 6.14
N VAL A 138 -2.55 -2.55 6.81
CA VAL A 138 -3.92 -2.12 6.48
C VAL A 138 -3.95 -1.47 5.08
N ALA A 139 -3.07 -0.50 4.84
CA ALA A 139 -2.95 0.19 3.56
C ALA A 139 -2.62 -0.78 2.41
N GLY A 140 -1.86 -1.84 2.68
CA GLY A 140 -1.59 -2.90 1.71
C GLY A 140 -2.85 -3.70 1.32
N GLN A 141 -3.75 -3.96 2.27
CA GLN A 141 -5.03 -4.63 1.98
C GLN A 141 -5.93 -3.74 1.12
N ASP A 142 -6.02 -2.45 1.46
CA ASP A 142 -6.79 -1.47 0.69
C ASP A 142 -6.23 -1.25 -0.71
N LEU A 143 -4.90 -1.21 -0.83
CA LEU A 143 -4.21 -1.12 -2.11
C LEU A 143 -4.53 -2.31 -3.01
N ARG A 144 -4.52 -3.53 -2.44
CA ARG A 144 -4.87 -4.75 -3.20
C ARG A 144 -6.26 -4.61 -3.82
N THR A 145 -7.24 -4.18 -3.02
CA THR A 145 -8.62 -3.98 -3.48
C THR A 145 -8.70 -2.91 -4.57
N GLN A 146 -8.02 -1.76 -4.40
CA GLN A 146 -8.00 -0.68 -5.39
C GLN A 146 -7.35 -1.09 -6.71
N ILE A 147 -6.21 -1.79 -6.67
CA ILE A 147 -5.54 -2.26 -7.89
C ILE A 147 -6.40 -3.30 -8.62
N ALA A 148 -7.05 -4.20 -7.91
CA ALA A 148 -7.98 -5.15 -8.53
C ALA A 148 -9.14 -4.43 -9.24
N ALA A 149 -9.72 -3.40 -8.60
CA ALA A 149 -10.77 -2.58 -9.20
C ALA A 149 -10.28 -1.84 -10.46
N ILE A 150 -9.09 -1.23 -10.42
CA ILE A 150 -8.50 -0.53 -11.58
C ILE A 150 -8.30 -1.50 -12.77
N ILE A 151 -7.84 -2.73 -12.50
CA ILE A 151 -7.63 -3.71 -13.57
C ILE A 151 -8.97 -4.19 -14.16
N ALA A 152 -10.00 -4.37 -13.33
CA ALA A 152 -11.34 -4.74 -13.78
C ALA A 152 -11.97 -3.63 -14.65
N GLU A 153 -11.93 -2.37 -14.19
CA GLU A 153 -12.48 -1.19 -14.88
C GLU A 153 -11.95 -1.00 -16.31
N ILE A 154 -10.74 -1.49 -16.59
CA ILE A 154 -10.05 -1.28 -17.87
C ILE A 154 -10.34 -2.39 -18.88
N ARG A 155 -10.93 -3.49 -18.42
CA ARG A 155 -11.22 -4.67 -19.24
C ARG A 155 -12.68 -4.74 -19.70
N ASP A 156 -13.57 -4.03 -19.01
CA ASP A 156 -14.96 -3.78 -19.40
C ASP A 156 -15.05 -2.66 -20.46
#